data_AF-A0A9D7H4Y4-F1
#
_entry.id   AF-A0A9D7H4Y4-F1
#
_cell.length_a   1.000
_cell.length_b   1.000
_cell.length_c   1.000
_cell.angle_alpha   90.00
_cell.angle_beta   90.00
_cell.angle_gamma   90.00
#
_symmetry.space_group_name_H-M   'P 1'
#
loop_
_entity.id
_entity.type
_entity.pdbx_description
1 polymer ?
#
loop_
_entity_poly.entity_id
_entity_poly.type
_entity_poly.pdbx_seq_one_letter_code
_entity_poly.pdbx_strand_id
1 'polypeptide(L)'
;MLKFAQIAVAVSLLSACGGESGEEQNPSGGAGGGGAPTTGGAPATGAPAAPGAASSSPPPSAVAPAGEVFSGVYEVPVPPALAAAARYTVAAFTWRVVAGVATLEYDLPMALVGRPLRVNFEGPFNAATQTATLVGPAGTAQCSRVGAEMRCHEVMKGIMPVNADLTVVAALASDYAGPPADRLAVTKLFSPDPIGIARVQLASPVPTPVDDKGKGKGKDKGNGKPAGG
;
A
#
# COMPACT_ATOMS: atom_id res chain seq x y z
N MET A 1 21.48 2.58 44.68
CA MET A 1 22.31 1.40 44.33
C MET A 1 21.45 0.44 43.50
N LEU A 2 21.45 0.58 42.18
CA LEU A 2 20.63 -0.23 41.27
C LEU A 2 21.53 -1.27 40.59
N LYS A 3 21.24 -2.56 40.83
CA LYS A 3 22.00 -3.69 40.26
C LYS A 3 21.60 -3.89 38.80
N PHE A 4 22.55 -3.73 37.88
CA PHE A 4 22.41 -4.16 36.49
C PHE A 4 22.61 -5.67 36.40
N ALA A 5 21.57 -6.39 35.98
CA ALA A 5 21.67 -7.81 35.63
C ALA A 5 22.23 -7.93 34.20
N GLN A 6 23.37 -8.61 34.05
CA GLN A 6 23.91 -9.01 32.75
C GLN A 6 23.06 -10.13 32.17
N ILE A 7 22.48 -9.91 30.98
CA ILE A 7 21.87 -10.97 30.17
C ILE A 7 22.90 -11.37 29.12
N ALA A 8 23.50 -12.55 29.29
CA ALA A 8 24.34 -13.19 28.29
C ALA A 8 23.42 -13.84 27.24
N VAL A 9 23.48 -13.35 26.00
CA VAL A 9 22.82 -13.99 24.85
C VAL A 9 23.82 -14.96 24.23
N ALA A 10 23.57 -16.25 24.39
CA ALA A 10 24.29 -17.31 23.68
C ALA A 10 23.82 -17.34 22.22
N VAL A 11 24.71 -16.99 21.29
CA VAL A 11 24.51 -17.19 19.85
C VAL A 11 24.96 -18.60 19.50
N SER A 12 24.02 -19.52 19.30
CA SER A 12 24.30 -20.83 18.72
C SER A 12 24.36 -20.71 17.20
N LEU A 13 25.58 -20.64 16.67
CA LEU A 13 25.88 -20.93 15.26
C LEU A 13 25.78 -22.45 15.06
N LEU A 14 24.71 -22.93 14.42
CA LEU A 14 24.75 -24.22 13.73
C LEU A 14 24.96 -23.97 12.24
N SER A 15 26.22 -24.15 11.85
CA SER A 15 26.64 -24.41 10.49
C SER A 15 26.34 -25.88 10.17
N ALA A 16 25.64 -26.15 9.08
CA ALA A 16 25.57 -27.49 8.50
C ALA A 16 25.69 -27.39 6.97
N CYS A 17 26.78 -27.97 6.48
CA CYS A 17 27.12 -28.20 5.09
C CYS A 17 26.16 -29.17 4.39
N GLY A 18 26.09 -29.03 3.06
CA GLY A 18 26.19 -30.17 2.14
C GLY A 18 24.88 -30.78 1.62
N GLY A 19 24.78 -30.90 0.31
CA GLY A 19 23.70 -31.61 -0.39
C GLY A 19 23.41 -30.95 -1.75
N GLU A 20 24.29 -31.07 -2.74
CA GLU A 20 24.32 -32.18 -3.72
C GLU A 20 23.54 -31.83 -5.00
N SER A 21 24.24 -32.01 -6.12
CA SER A 21 23.91 -31.58 -7.47
C SER A 21 22.76 -32.39 -8.05
N GLY A 22 21.68 -31.72 -8.46
CA GLY A 22 20.61 -32.30 -9.27
C GLY A 22 20.60 -31.67 -10.67
N GLU A 23 21.27 -32.33 -11.60
CA GLU A 23 21.28 -32.03 -13.03
C GLU A 23 19.95 -32.53 -13.63
N GLU A 24 18.97 -31.64 -13.84
CA GLU A 24 17.74 -31.97 -14.55
C GLU A 24 17.86 -31.54 -16.02
N GLN A 25 18.23 -32.51 -16.86
CA GLN A 25 18.03 -32.46 -18.30
C GLN A 25 16.52 -32.42 -18.60
N ASN A 26 16.08 -31.46 -19.41
CA ASN A 26 14.82 -31.64 -20.14
C ASN A 26 14.96 -31.12 -21.58
N PRO A 27 14.56 -31.92 -22.59
CA PRO A 27 15.04 -31.79 -23.94
C PRO A 27 14.20 -30.85 -24.81
N SER A 28 14.92 -30.25 -25.75
CA SER A 28 14.41 -29.73 -27.01
C SER A 28 13.67 -30.82 -27.79
N GLY A 29 12.45 -30.53 -28.26
CA GLY A 29 11.80 -31.35 -29.29
C GLY A 29 10.28 -31.19 -29.33
N GLY A 30 9.75 -30.62 -30.43
CA GLY A 30 8.31 -30.60 -30.65
C GLY A 30 7.85 -29.69 -31.80
N ALA A 31 8.29 -29.98 -33.02
CA ALA A 31 7.67 -29.49 -34.24
C ALA A 31 6.36 -30.25 -34.53
N GLY A 32 5.34 -29.58 -35.07
CA GLY A 32 4.28 -30.26 -35.83
C GLY A 32 2.89 -29.64 -35.86
N GLY A 33 2.39 -29.37 -37.08
CA GLY A 33 0.96 -29.28 -37.45
C GLY A 33 0.36 -27.88 -37.37
N GLY A 34 -0.04 -27.19 -38.44
CA GLY A 34 -0.56 -27.66 -39.72
C GLY A 34 -2.08 -27.85 -39.63
N GLY A 35 -2.86 -26.79 -39.89
CA GLY A 35 -4.32 -26.86 -39.90
C GLY A 35 -5.00 -25.51 -40.18
N ALA A 36 -5.15 -25.17 -41.47
CA ALA A 36 -6.19 -24.27 -41.97
C ALA A 36 -7.32 -25.14 -42.56
N PRO A 37 -8.38 -24.58 -43.17
CA PRO A 37 -9.30 -23.52 -42.78
C PRO A 37 -10.74 -24.08 -42.66
N THR A 38 -11.69 -23.36 -42.04
CA THR A 38 -13.12 -23.60 -42.32
C THR A 38 -13.90 -22.30 -42.55
N THR A 39 -14.62 -22.34 -43.65
CA THR A 39 -15.38 -21.32 -44.33
C THR A 39 -16.86 -21.44 -43.95
N GLY A 40 -17.57 -20.32 -43.86
CA GLY A 40 -18.97 -20.21 -44.31
C GLY A 40 -20.09 -20.57 -43.32
N GLY A 41 -20.91 -19.58 -42.99
CA GLY A 41 -22.23 -19.75 -42.39
C GLY A 41 -23.00 -18.42 -42.42
N ALA A 42 -24.08 -18.40 -43.21
CA ALA A 42 -24.81 -17.23 -43.71
C ALA A 42 -25.80 -16.60 -42.68
N PRO A 43 -26.55 -15.53 -43.05
CA PRO A 43 -27.28 -14.67 -42.11
C PRO A 43 -28.66 -15.24 -41.77
N ALA A 44 -29.07 -15.13 -40.50
CA ALA A 44 -30.42 -15.43 -40.05
C ALA A 44 -31.21 -14.13 -39.82
N THR A 45 -32.18 -13.91 -40.70
CA THR A 45 -33.18 -12.85 -40.68
C THR A 45 -34.28 -13.20 -39.66
N GLY A 46 -34.59 -12.26 -38.76
CA GLY A 46 -35.95 -12.00 -38.27
C GLY A 46 -36.47 -12.78 -37.05
N ALA A 47 -36.72 -12.05 -35.96
CA ALA A 47 -37.91 -12.23 -35.11
C ALA A 47 -38.19 -10.94 -34.29
N PRO A 48 -39.46 -10.61 -34.04
CA PRO A 48 -39.91 -9.26 -33.66
C PRO A 48 -39.79 -8.95 -32.17
N ALA A 49 -39.78 -7.64 -31.90
CA ALA A 49 -39.73 -7.02 -30.58
C ALA A 49 -40.87 -7.47 -29.65
N ALA A 50 -40.48 -7.92 -28.45
CA ALA A 50 -41.37 -8.00 -27.30
C ALA A 50 -41.13 -6.77 -26.39
N PRO A 51 -42.14 -5.94 -26.12
CA PRO A 51 -42.08 -4.91 -25.10
C PRO A 51 -42.50 -5.54 -23.76
N GLY A 52 -41.56 -5.73 -22.82
CA GLY A 52 -41.93 -6.32 -21.54
C GLY A 52 -40.83 -6.34 -20.50
N ALA A 53 -41.17 -5.79 -19.33
CA ALA A 53 -40.43 -5.75 -18.07
C ALA A 53 -39.20 -4.83 -18.05
N ALA A 54 -39.45 -3.59 -17.62
CA ALA A 54 -38.45 -2.72 -17.01
C ALA A 54 -37.79 -3.45 -15.82
N SER A 55 -36.68 -4.12 -16.09
CA SER A 55 -35.73 -4.53 -15.06
C SER A 55 -35.33 -3.27 -14.29
N SER A 56 -35.85 -3.18 -13.07
CA SER A 56 -35.42 -2.20 -12.09
C SER A 56 -34.03 -2.63 -11.65
N SER A 57 -33.02 -2.33 -12.47
CA SER A 57 -31.62 -2.49 -12.09
C SER A 57 -31.44 -1.77 -10.74
N PRO A 58 -30.95 -2.45 -9.70
CA PRO A 58 -30.66 -1.78 -8.44
C PRO A 58 -29.75 -0.58 -8.75
N PRO A 59 -29.94 0.56 -8.08
CA PRO A 59 -29.09 1.72 -8.29
C PRO A 59 -27.63 1.28 -8.12
N PRO A 60 -26.70 1.75 -8.97
CA PRO A 60 -25.30 1.40 -8.85
C PRO A 60 -24.87 1.67 -7.41
N SER A 61 -24.40 0.63 -6.73
CA SER A 61 -23.84 0.69 -5.38
C SER A 61 -22.99 1.95 -5.29
N ALA A 62 -23.33 2.82 -4.34
CA ALA A 62 -22.74 4.14 -4.17
C ALA A 62 -21.24 4.09 -4.46
N VAL A 63 -20.84 4.72 -5.56
CA VAL A 63 -19.44 4.96 -5.87
C VAL A 63 -18.89 5.72 -4.68
N ALA A 64 -18.00 5.10 -3.92
CA ALA A 64 -17.36 5.74 -2.78
C ALA A 64 -16.79 7.08 -3.26
N PRO A 65 -17.02 8.19 -2.54
CA PRO A 65 -16.57 9.50 -2.94
C PRO A 65 -15.07 9.48 -3.27
N ALA A 66 -14.70 10.15 -4.36
CA ALA A 66 -13.33 10.17 -4.83
C ALA A 66 -12.39 10.77 -3.77
N GLY A 67 -11.34 10.02 -3.41
CA GLY A 67 -10.23 10.55 -2.60
C GLY A 67 -10.38 10.37 -1.09
N GLU A 68 -10.95 9.26 -0.63
CA GLU A 68 -10.94 8.93 0.79
C GLU A 68 -9.52 8.69 1.32
N VAL A 69 -9.23 9.27 2.48
CA VAL A 69 -8.00 9.04 3.23
C VAL A 69 -8.31 7.98 4.28
N PHE A 70 -7.46 6.97 4.39
CA PHE A 70 -7.60 5.86 5.31
C PHE A 70 -6.36 5.73 6.19
N SER A 71 -6.53 5.15 7.36
CA SER A 71 -5.38 4.72 8.17
C SER A 71 -4.97 3.29 7.82
N GLY A 72 -3.75 2.91 8.18
CA GLY A 72 -3.29 1.56 7.92
C GLY A 72 -1.91 1.25 8.50
N VAL A 73 -1.33 0.16 8.00
CA VAL A 73 -0.02 -0.33 8.41
C VAL A 73 0.82 -0.62 7.18
N TYR A 74 2.07 -0.19 7.20
CA TYR A 74 3.09 -0.64 6.27
C TYR A 74 3.94 -1.71 6.93
N GLU A 75 4.13 -2.84 6.26
CA GLU A 75 4.84 -4.01 6.78
C GLU A 75 6.02 -4.37 5.87
N VAL A 76 7.19 -4.59 6.46
CA VAL A 76 8.38 -5.07 5.74
C VAL A 76 8.49 -6.59 5.95
N PRO A 77 8.59 -7.40 4.88
CA PRO A 77 8.85 -8.83 5.02
C PRO A 77 10.21 -9.09 5.69
N VAL A 78 10.20 -9.67 6.89
CA VAL A 78 11.40 -9.97 7.67
C VAL A 78 11.26 -11.33 8.37
N PRO A 79 12.36 -11.91 8.89
CA PRO A 79 12.28 -13.11 9.72
C PRO A 79 11.38 -12.92 10.95
N PRO A 80 10.76 -13.99 11.48
CA PRO A 80 9.79 -13.90 12.59
C PRO A 80 10.29 -13.14 13.83
N ALA A 81 11.59 -13.22 14.13
CA ALA A 81 12.20 -12.50 15.26
C ALA A 81 12.09 -10.97 15.16
N LEU A 82 11.95 -10.41 13.95
CA LEU A 82 11.84 -8.97 13.70
C LEU A 82 10.42 -8.54 13.30
N ALA A 83 9.46 -9.47 13.23
CA ALA A 83 8.12 -9.19 12.69
C ALA A 83 7.39 -8.06 13.44
N ALA A 84 7.59 -7.95 14.76
CA ALA A 84 7.01 -6.87 15.55
C ALA A 84 7.61 -5.49 15.21
N ALA A 85 8.91 -5.43 14.94
CA ALA A 85 9.63 -4.21 14.57
C ALA A 85 9.38 -3.78 13.11
N ALA A 86 8.87 -4.67 12.27
CA ALA A 86 8.67 -4.43 10.85
C ALA A 86 7.30 -3.85 10.48
N ARG A 87 6.48 -3.50 11.47
CA ARG A 87 5.14 -2.92 11.26
C ARG A 87 5.17 -1.44 11.63
N TYR A 88 4.77 -0.59 10.70
CA TYR A 88 4.82 0.85 10.84
C TYR A 88 3.41 1.40 10.63
N THR A 89 2.91 2.17 11.59
CA THR A 89 1.62 2.83 11.42
C THR A 89 1.74 3.93 10.37
N VAL A 90 0.79 3.97 9.43
CA VAL A 90 0.69 5.05 8.44
C VAL A 90 -0.66 5.72 8.63
N ALA A 91 -0.61 7.02 8.95
CA ALA A 91 -1.80 7.78 9.32
C ALA A 91 -2.73 8.06 8.14
N ALA A 92 -2.17 8.16 6.92
CA ALA A 92 -2.90 8.57 5.74
C ALA A 92 -2.44 7.80 4.49
N PHE A 93 -3.30 6.88 4.05
CA PHE A 93 -3.30 6.30 2.71
C PHE A 93 -4.45 6.93 1.93
N THR A 94 -4.14 7.55 0.81
CA THR A 94 -5.15 7.92 -0.17
C THR A 94 -5.36 6.74 -1.09
N TRP A 95 -6.53 6.11 -1.02
CA TRP A 95 -6.95 5.08 -1.96
C TRP A 95 -8.17 5.57 -2.72
N ARG A 96 -8.11 5.57 -4.05
CA ARG A 96 -9.24 5.96 -4.90
C ARG A 96 -9.35 5.05 -6.11
N VAL A 97 -10.57 4.84 -6.58
CA VAL A 97 -10.84 4.20 -7.87
C VAL A 97 -11.75 5.10 -8.68
N VAL A 98 -11.25 5.63 -9.81
CA VAL A 98 -12.01 6.52 -10.70
C VAL A 98 -11.98 5.96 -12.10
N ALA A 99 -13.15 5.75 -12.70
CA ALA A 99 -13.28 5.21 -14.06
C ALA A 99 -12.45 3.93 -14.30
N GLY A 100 -12.38 3.03 -13.32
CA GLY A 100 -11.63 1.77 -13.42
C GLY A 100 -10.12 1.90 -13.20
N VAL A 101 -9.62 3.07 -12.81
CA VAL A 101 -8.22 3.30 -12.47
C VAL A 101 -8.08 3.49 -10.97
N ALA A 102 -7.29 2.63 -10.33
CA ALA A 102 -6.91 2.76 -8.93
C ALA A 102 -5.69 3.67 -8.79
N THR A 103 -5.72 4.53 -7.78
CA THR A 103 -4.54 5.26 -7.31
C THR A 103 -4.33 5.00 -5.82
N LEU A 104 -3.07 4.70 -5.47
CA LEU A 104 -2.58 4.57 -4.11
C LEU A 104 -1.51 5.63 -3.87
N GLU A 105 -1.71 6.47 -2.86
CA GLU A 105 -0.71 7.45 -2.44
C GLU A 105 -0.55 7.46 -0.93
N TYR A 106 0.69 7.54 -0.46
CA TYR A 106 1.00 7.66 0.96
C TYR A 106 2.46 8.08 1.17
N ASP A 107 2.81 8.46 2.39
CA ASP A 107 4.19 8.74 2.78
C ASP A 107 4.79 7.54 3.50
N LEU A 108 5.95 7.07 3.03
CA LEU A 108 6.67 5.99 3.69
C LEU A 108 7.11 6.43 5.08
N PRO A 109 7.03 5.54 6.09
CA PRO A 109 7.45 5.84 7.44
C PRO A 109 8.89 6.33 7.48
N MET A 110 9.11 7.53 8.01
CA MET A 110 10.47 8.08 8.16
C MET A 110 11.37 7.18 9.02
N ALA A 111 10.81 6.44 9.97
CA ALA A 111 11.55 5.45 10.77
C ALA A 111 12.05 4.25 9.94
N LEU A 112 11.54 4.05 8.72
CA LEU A 112 12.02 3.01 7.80
C LEU A 112 13.06 3.56 6.83
N VAL A 113 12.79 4.71 6.20
CA VAL A 113 13.59 5.24 5.09
C VAL A 113 14.55 6.39 5.46
N GLY A 114 14.46 6.93 6.68
CA GLY A 114 15.31 8.02 7.18
C GLY A 114 14.99 9.42 6.62
N ARG A 115 14.09 9.54 5.64
CA ARG A 115 13.69 10.81 4.99
C ARG A 115 12.21 10.79 4.60
N PRO A 116 11.54 11.94 4.46
CA PRO A 116 10.22 11.98 3.84
C PRO A 116 10.27 11.41 2.42
N LEU A 117 9.41 10.44 2.12
CA LEU A 117 9.33 9.82 0.80
C LEU A 117 7.87 9.53 0.46
N ARG A 118 7.34 10.27 -0.51
CA ARG A 118 5.99 10.07 -1.03
C ARG A 118 6.00 8.94 -2.06
N VAL A 119 5.08 8.01 -1.89
CA VAL A 119 4.77 6.93 -2.84
C VAL A 119 3.48 7.28 -3.57
N ASN A 120 3.49 7.09 -4.88
CA ASN A 120 2.33 7.24 -5.74
C ASN A 120 2.35 6.11 -6.77
N PHE A 121 1.29 5.30 -6.78
CA PHE A 121 1.08 4.24 -7.75
C PHE A 121 -0.29 4.40 -8.40
N GLU A 122 -0.35 4.13 -9.70
CA GLU A 122 -1.58 4.17 -10.48
C GLU A 122 -1.66 2.96 -11.41
N GLY A 123 -2.88 2.48 -11.66
CA GLY A 123 -3.07 1.40 -12.62
C GLY A 123 -4.51 0.88 -12.69
N PRO A 124 -4.78 -0.06 -13.61
CA PRO A 124 -6.12 -0.61 -13.79
C PRO A 124 -6.60 -1.37 -12.55
N PHE A 125 -7.87 -1.14 -12.19
CA PHE A 125 -8.59 -1.86 -11.15
C PHE A 125 -9.63 -2.80 -11.75
N ASN A 126 -9.53 -4.09 -11.42
CA ASN A 126 -10.52 -5.07 -11.80
C ASN A 126 -11.56 -5.21 -10.68
N ALA A 127 -12.77 -4.67 -10.90
CA ALA A 127 -13.85 -4.73 -9.92
C ALA A 127 -14.41 -6.14 -9.71
N ALA A 128 -14.29 -7.05 -10.66
CA ALA A 128 -14.79 -8.42 -10.54
C ALA A 128 -13.92 -9.26 -9.58
N THR A 129 -12.59 -9.09 -9.65
CA THR A 129 -11.63 -9.77 -8.78
C THR A 129 -11.21 -8.94 -7.57
N GLN A 130 -11.60 -7.66 -7.52
CA GLN A 130 -11.15 -6.67 -6.53
C GLN A 130 -9.60 -6.59 -6.43
N THR A 131 -8.93 -6.61 -7.58
CA THR A 131 -7.47 -6.54 -7.68
C THR A 131 -7.01 -5.35 -8.52
N ALA A 132 -5.79 -4.89 -8.28
CA ALA A 132 -5.15 -3.82 -9.07
C ALA A 132 -3.67 -4.13 -9.30
N THR A 133 -3.18 -3.82 -10.51
CA THR A 133 -1.75 -3.80 -10.82
C THR A 133 -1.35 -2.35 -11.00
N LEU A 134 -0.56 -1.82 -10.08
CA LEU A 134 -0.20 -0.40 -10.05
C LEU A 134 1.28 -0.21 -10.36
N VAL A 135 1.60 0.92 -10.99
CA VAL A 135 2.96 1.32 -11.37
C VAL A 135 3.16 2.78 -11.01
N GLY A 136 4.38 3.14 -10.65
CA GLY A 136 4.73 4.52 -10.32
C GLY A 136 6.23 4.74 -10.24
N PRO A 137 6.68 5.97 -9.97
CA PRO A 137 8.10 6.31 -9.92
C PRO A 137 8.89 5.47 -8.91
N ALA A 138 8.24 5.06 -7.81
CA ALA A 138 8.85 4.26 -6.76
C ALA A 138 8.92 2.77 -7.07
N GLY A 139 8.27 2.26 -8.13
CA GLY A 139 8.22 0.82 -8.46
C GLY A 139 6.85 0.31 -8.92
N THR A 140 6.49 -0.87 -8.45
CA THR A 140 5.23 -1.55 -8.81
C THR A 140 4.51 -2.08 -7.57
N ALA A 141 3.19 -2.15 -7.60
CA ALA A 141 2.38 -2.72 -6.52
C ALA A 141 1.30 -3.67 -7.07
N GLN A 142 1.10 -4.80 -6.39
CA GLN A 142 0.02 -5.74 -6.65
C GLN A 142 -0.97 -5.70 -5.49
N CYS A 143 -2.16 -5.18 -5.74
CA CYS A 143 -3.18 -4.94 -4.72
C CYS A 143 -4.33 -5.94 -4.82
N SER A 144 -4.82 -6.41 -3.67
CA SER A 144 -6.03 -7.20 -3.56
C SER A 144 -6.85 -6.77 -2.34
N ARG A 145 -8.18 -6.74 -2.50
CA ARG A 145 -9.09 -6.46 -1.39
C ARG A 145 -9.49 -7.76 -0.69
N VAL A 146 -9.38 -7.77 0.64
CA VAL A 146 -9.86 -8.86 1.51
C VAL A 146 -10.80 -8.25 2.55
N GLY A 147 -12.10 -8.36 2.32
CA GLY A 147 -13.12 -7.72 3.16
C GLY A 147 -13.00 -6.19 3.13
N ALA A 148 -12.66 -5.60 4.27
CA ALA A 148 -12.45 -4.16 4.43
C ALA A 148 -10.97 -3.74 4.36
N GLU A 149 -10.03 -4.66 4.14
CA GLU A 149 -8.61 -4.35 3.98
C GLU A 149 -8.23 -4.37 2.50
N MET A 150 -7.50 -3.35 2.03
CA MET A 150 -6.75 -3.41 0.78
C MET A 150 -5.30 -3.74 1.09
N ARG A 151 -4.77 -4.82 0.52
CA ARG A 151 -3.39 -5.28 0.71
C ARG A 151 -2.63 -5.12 -0.58
N CYS A 152 -1.59 -4.28 -0.58
CA CYS A 152 -0.73 -4.03 -1.73
C CYS A 152 0.67 -4.58 -1.46
N HIS A 153 1.11 -5.55 -2.26
CA HIS A 153 2.47 -6.07 -2.27
C HIS A 153 3.31 -5.20 -3.20
N GLU A 154 4.28 -4.49 -2.63
CA GLU A 154 5.04 -3.46 -3.33
C GLU A 154 6.48 -3.93 -3.55
N VAL A 155 6.97 -3.72 -4.75
CA VAL A 155 8.36 -3.93 -5.13
C VAL A 155 8.90 -2.59 -5.59
N MET A 156 9.71 -1.96 -4.74
CA MET A 156 10.21 -0.63 -5.01
C MET A 156 11.54 -0.67 -5.77
N LYS A 157 11.78 0.38 -6.55
CA LYS A 157 13.03 0.60 -7.29
C LYS A 157 13.43 2.06 -7.13
N GLY A 158 14.73 2.34 -7.05
CA GLY A 158 15.24 3.72 -7.06
C GLY A 158 15.11 4.52 -5.76
N ILE A 159 14.64 3.91 -4.66
CA ILE A 159 14.60 4.55 -3.33
C ILE A 159 15.94 4.47 -2.58
N MET A 160 16.90 3.76 -3.17
CA MET A 160 18.24 3.51 -2.65
C MET A 160 19.23 4.65 -2.92
N PRO A 161 20.23 4.86 -2.05
CA PRO A 161 20.44 4.18 -0.76
C PRO A 161 19.53 4.70 0.35
N VAL A 162 19.04 3.79 1.19
CA VAL A 162 18.37 4.14 2.45
C VAL A 162 19.42 4.26 3.55
N ASN A 163 19.73 5.49 3.97
CA ASN A 163 20.61 5.78 5.10
C ASN A 163 19.74 6.15 6.31
N ALA A 164 19.24 5.15 7.04
CA ALA A 164 18.55 5.41 8.29
C ALA A 164 19.56 5.70 9.41
N ASP A 165 19.38 6.85 10.06
CA ASP A 165 20.10 7.24 11.26
C ASP A 165 19.44 6.60 12.49
N LEU A 166 20.23 5.96 13.34
CA LEU A 166 19.75 5.29 14.55
C LEU A 166 19.04 6.24 15.52
N THR A 167 19.49 7.49 15.61
CA THR A 167 18.90 8.54 16.44
C THR A 167 17.52 8.91 15.92
N VAL A 168 17.37 9.02 14.60
CA VAL A 168 16.08 9.28 13.94
C VAL A 168 15.12 8.12 14.15
N VAL A 169 15.58 6.88 13.95
CA VAL A 169 14.77 5.68 14.18
C VAL A 169 14.31 5.59 15.64
N ALA A 170 15.21 5.80 16.59
CA ALA A 170 14.88 5.77 18.02
C ALA A 170 13.90 6.89 18.42
N ALA A 171 14.05 8.09 17.85
CA ALA A 171 13.15 9.21 18.12
C ALA A 171 11.74 9.02 17.53
N LEU A 172 11.63 8.31 16.40
CA LEU A 172 10.36 8.14 15.67
C LEU A 172 9.62 6.83 16.01
N ALA A 173 10.29 5.85 16.62
CA ALA A 173 9.71 4.55 16.99
C ALA A 173 8.80 4.60 18.24
N SER A 174 8.01 5.67 18.41
CA SER A 174 7.09 5.83 19.54
C SER A 174 5.97 4.78 19.58
N ASP A 175 5.69 4.13 18.45
CA ASP A 175 4.68 3.07 18.29
C ASP A 175 5.23 1.66 18.54
N TYR A 176 6.54 1.50 18.79
CA TYR A 176 7.20 0.22 19.00
C TYR A 176 7.80 0.11 20.41
N ALA A 177 7.36 -0.89 21.17
CA ALA A 177 7.81 -1.09 22.55
C ALA A 177 9.16 -1.83 22.68
N GLY A 178 9.71 -2.36 21.58
CA GLY A 178 10.98 -3.10 21.60
C GLY A 178 12.22 -2.22 21.42
N PRO A 179 13.43 -2.81 21.44
CA PRO A 179 14.68 -2.09 21.24
C PRO A 179 14.73 -1.36 19.88
N PRO A 180 15.16 -0.09 19.81
CA PRO A 180 15.36 0.62 18.53
C PRO A 180 16.31 -0.09 17.56
N ALA A 181 17.21 -0.93 18.07
CA ALA A 181 18.11 -1.76 17.27
C ALA A 181 17.36 -2.73 16.33
N ASP A 182 16.16 -3.21 16.71
CA ASP A 182 15.37 -4.12 15.86
C ASP A 182 14.84 -3.39 14.63
N ARG A 183 14.35 -2.16 14.79
CA ARG A 183 13.91 -1.29 13.69
C ARG A 183 15.07 -0.98 12.74
N LEU A 184 16.28 -0.75 13.27
CA LEU A 184 17.47 -0.60 12.43
C LEU A 184 17.77 -1.88 11.65
N ALA A 185 17.63 -3.06 12.28
CA ALA A 185 17.83 -4.34 11.61
C ALA A 185 16.82 -4.53 10.47
N VAL A 186 15.56 -4.15 10.66
CA VAL A 186 14.53 -4.12 9.61
C VAL A 186 14.95 -3.20 8.46
N THR A 187 15.39 -1.97 8.73
CA THR A 187 15.83 -1.05 7.67
C THR A 187 17.01 -1.60 6.88
N LYS A 188 17.97 -2.27 7.54
CA LYS A 188 19.10 -2.91 6.83
C LYS A 188 18.65 -4.00 5.87
N LEU A 189 17.61 -4.76 6.23
CA LEU A 189 17.01 -5.79 5.35
C LEU A 189 16.22 -5.17 4.20
N PHE A 190 15.54 -4.04 4.44
CA PHE A 190 14.76 -3.32 3.42
C PHE A 190 15.62 -2.68 2.34
N SER A 191 16.85 -2.26 2.68
CA SER A 191 17.75 -1.54 1.77
C SER A 191 18.05 -2.31 0.46
N PRO A 192 18.60 -3.54 0.47
CA PRO A 192 18.98 -4.23 -0.76
C PRO A 192 17.79 -4.64 -1.65
N ASP A 193 16.62 -4.89 -1.06
CA ASP A 193 15.42 -5.35 -1.77
C ASP A 193 14.18 -4.71 -1.11
N PRO A 194 13.79 -3.50 -1.53
CA PRO A 194 12.75 -2.74 -0.86
C PRO A 194 11.37 -3.29 -1.24
N ILE A 195 11.02 -4.38 -0.57
CA ILE A 195 9.72 -5.02 -0.63
C ILE A 195 8.89 -4.58 0.57
N GLY A 196 7.65 -4.21 0.31
CA GLY A 196 6.71 -3.76 1.32
C GLY A 196 5.33 -4.36 1.14
N ILE A 197 4.54 -4.28 2.20
CA ILE A 197 3.12 -4.61 2.18
C ILE A 197 2.36 -3.45 2.80
N ALA A 198 1.68 -2.65 1.99
CA ALA A 198 0.76 -1.63 2.46
C ALA A 198 -0.61 -2.28 2.74
N ARG A 199 -1.10 -2.11 3.98
CA ARG A 199 -2.42 -2.58 4.43
C ARG A 199 -3.28 -1.38 4.77
N VAL A 200 -4.28 -1.11 3.93
CA VAL A 200 -5.18 0.04 4.05
C VAL A 200 -6.51 -0.42 4.64
N GLN A 201 -6.96 0.20 5.73
CA GLN A 201 -8.23 -0.13 6.37
C GLN A 201 -9.37 0.70 5.78
N LEU A 202 -10.08 0.15 4.79
CA LEU A 202 -11.16 0.85 4.06
C LEU A 202 -12.43 1.07 4.91
N ALA A 203 -12.54 0.40 6.07
CA ALA A 203 -13.65 0.62 7.02
C ALA A 203 -13.44 1.83 7.94
N SER A 204 -12.25 2.43 7.95
CA SER A 204 -11.86 3.48 8.89
C SER A 204 -11.36 4.72 8.13
N PRO A 205 -12.23 5.42 7.38
CA PRO A 205 -11.86 6.67 6.74
C PRO A 205 -11.44 7.67 7.81
N VAL A 206 -10.31 8.34 7.56
CA VAL A 206 -9.85 9.46 8.38
C VAL A 206 -10.78 10.64 8.08
N PRO A 207 -11.47 11.19 9.09
CA PRO A 207 -12.28 12.38 8.87
C PRO A 207 -11.39 13.47 8.27
N THR A 208 -11.72 13.91 7.07
CA THR A 208 -11.06 15.10 6.53
C THR A 208 -11.38 16.24 7.50
N PRO A 209 -10.39 17.03 7.94
CA PRO A 209 -10.70 18.23 8.70
C PRO A 209 -11.61 19.05 7.81
N VAL A 210 -12.89 19.13 8.18
CA VAL A 210 -13.84 20.01 7.53
C VAL A 210 -13.22 21.39 7.64
N ASP A 211 -12.84 21.97 6.50
CA ASP A 211 -12.36 23.34 6.44
C ASP A 211 -13.44 24.23 7.08
N ASP A 212 -13.29 24.53 8.37
CA ASP A 212 -14.11 25.52 9.08
C ASP A 212 -13.66 26.92 8.63
N LYS A 213 -13.67 27.15 7.31
CA LYS A 213 -13.44 28.44 6.68
C LYS A 213 -14.67 29.35 6.77
N GLY A 214 -15.64 29.04 7.64
CA GLY A 214 -17.03 29.38 7.39
C GLY A 214 -17.80 30.03 8.51
N LYS A 215 -17.20 30.48 9.63
CA LYS A 215 -17.99 31.20 10.66
C LYS A 215 -17.27 32.33 11.39
N GLY A 216 -16.42 33.07 10.68
CA GLY A 216 -16.04 34.43 11.06
C GLY A 216 -17.18 35.42 10.80
N LYS A 217 -18.23 35.40 11.63
CA LYS A 217 -19.25 36.45 11.65
C LYS A 217 -18.66 37.74 12.22
N GLY A 218 -18.93 38.85 11.52
CA GLY A 218 -19.31 40.08 12.21
C GLY A 218 -18.20 41.08 12.48
N LYS A 219 -18.21 42.14 11.67
CA LYS A 219 -17.58 43.43 11.93
C LYS A 219 -17.99 43.97 13.32
N ASP A 220 -17.04 44.29 14.17
CA ASP A 220 -17.24 45.33 15.18
C ASP A 220 -16.50 46.59 14.72
N LYS A 221 -17.28 47.58 14.28
CA LYS A 221 -16.81 48.92 13.93
C LYS A 221 -16.94 49.82 15.16
N GLY A 222 -16.04 49.69 16.12
CA GLY A 222 -15.90 50.61 17.24
C GLY A 222 -15.06 51.83 16.86
N ASN A 223 -15.67 52.82 16.22
CA ASN A 223 -15.09 54.14 15.98
C ASN A 223 -15.20 54.98 17.28
N GLY A 224 -14.10 55.14 18.01
CA GLY A 224 -14.08 55.89 19.28
C GLY A 224 -12.88 56.83 19.37
N LYS A 225 -13.02 58.02 18.77
CA LYS A 225 -12.14 59.17 18.99
C LYS A 225 -12.59 59.93 20.25
N PRO A 226 -11.66 60.25 21.17
CA PRO A 226 -11.66 61.57 21.83
C PRO A 226 -10.25 62.18 21.68
N ALA A 227 -10.03 63.32 21.02
CA ALA A 227 -10.40 64.69 21.42
C ALA A 227 -9.90 65.09 22.82
N GLY A 228 -8.74 65.73 22.86
CA GLY A 228 -8.49 66.95 23.67
C GLY A 228 -7.93 66.76 25.08
N GLY A 229 -6.79 67.42 25.33
CA GLY A 229 -6.14 67.60 26.63
C GLY A 229 -4.69 68.01 26.46
#